data_AF-A0A9W8C7V0-F1
#
_entry.id   AF-A0A9W8C7V0-F1
#
_cell.length_a   1.000
_cell.length_b   1.000
_cell.length_c   1.000
_cell.angle_alpha   90.00
_cell.angle_beta   90.00
_cell.angle_gamma   90.00
#
_symmetry.space_group_name_H-M   'P 1'
#
loop_
_entity.id
_entity.type
_entity.pdbx_description
1 polymer ?
#
loop_
_entity_poly.entity_id
_entity_poly.type
_entity_poly.pdbx_seq_one_letter_code
_entity_poly.pdbx_strand_id
1 'polypeptide(L)'
;MTFEELSGNYSIERMDSVSKAVEEVLRSALLQGCITVGVYEAAKSLNVDPDNVVLCILATDDDDDVKDVALQIHFTLIQAFCCENDINILRVNNTRRLAHILGGAGKHGSEQMDLHCILVTVPRASAWKNPALGKVNRFCRECRCTDQWVPCINLPER
;
A
#
# COMPACT_ATOMS: atom_id res chain seq x y z
N MET A 1 5.32 -35.80 8.75
CA MET A 1 4.99 -34.40 8.47
C MET A 1 3.82 -34.03 9.34
N THR A 2 4.06 -33.12 10.29
CA THR A 2 3.08 -32.65 11.26
C THR A 2 2.20 -31.58 10.61
N PHE A 3 0.93 -31.53 11.00
CA PHE A 3 -0.11 -30.66 10.46
C PHE A 3 0.24 -29.15 10.47
N GLU A 4 1.22 -28.76 11.30
CA GLU A 4 1.72 -27.40 11.43
C GLU A 4 2.57 -26.94 10.24
N GLU A 5 3.29 -27.84 9.56
CA GLU A 5 4.16 -27.50 8.41
C GLU A 5 3.35 -27.16 7.14
N LEU A 6 2.18 -27.77 6.98
CA LEU A 6 1.25 -27.49 5.86
C LEU A 6 0.57 -26.10 6.01
N SER A 7 0.26 -25.70 7.25
CA SER A 7 -0.33 -24.39 7.55
C SER A 7 0.66 -23.25 7.32
N GLY A 8 1.93 -23.45 7.68
CA GLY A 8 3.02 -22.50 7.42
C GLY A 8 3.25 -22.26 5.93
N ASN A 9 3.36 -23.32 5.13
CA ASN A 9 3.58 -23.21 3.69
C ASN A 9 2.40 -22.55 2.96
N TYR A 10 1.16 -22.88 3.35
CA TYR A 10 -0.04 -22.25 2.79
C TYR A 10 -0.11 -20.75 3.12
N SER A 11 0.35 -20.35 4.31
CA SER A 11 0.38 -18.94 4.74
C SER A 11 1.43 -18.14 3.96
N ILE A 12 2.61 -18.74 3.71
CA ILE A 12 3.69 -18.11 2.93
C ILE A 12 3.29 -17.93 1.47
N GLU A 13 2.73 -18.97 0.84
CA GLU A 13 2.23 -18.88 -0.54
C GLU A 13 1.11 -17.82 -0.67
N ARG A 14 0.22 -17.74 0.32
CA ARG A 14 -0.80 -16.70 0.38
C ARG A 14 -0.18 -15.31 0.47
N MET A 15 0.78 -15.10 1.36
CA MET A 15 1.45 -13.80 1.53
C MET A 15 2.20 -13.36 0.27
N ASP A 16 2.99 -14.25 -0.36
CA ASP A 16 3.67 -13.95 -1.63
C ASP A 16 2.67 -13.58 -2.73
N SER A 17 1.54 -14.29 -2.77
CA SER A 17 0.48 -14.02 -3.73
C SER A 17 -0.26 -12.70 -3.49
N VAL A 18 -0.23 -12.18 -2.25
CA VAL A 18 -0.75 -10.83 -1.90
C VAL A 18 0.30 -9.78 -2.22
N SER A 19 1.58 -10.00 -1.91
CA SER A 19 2.68 -9.09 -2.30
C SER A 19 2.69 -8.85 -3.81
N LYS A 20 2.57 -9.92 -4.62
CA LYS A 20 2.45 -9.82 -6.08
C LYS A 20 1.20 -9.02 -6.51
N ALA A 21 0.09 -9.19 -5.81
CA ALA A 21 -1.13 -8.44 -6.09
C ALA A 21 -0.96 -6.94 -5.79
N VAL A 22 -0.28 -6.57 -4.70
CA VAL A 22 0.06 -5.17 -4.41
C VAL A 22 0.91 -4.56 -5.51
N GLU A 23 1.96 -5.26 -5.98
CA GLU A 23 2.76 -4.75 -7.10
C GLU A 23 1.91 -4.52 -8.36
N GLU A 24 1.03 -5.45 -8.69
CA GLU A 24 0.15 -5.37 -9.87
C GLU A 24 -0.85 -4.21 -9.75
N VAL A 25 -1.41 -4.00 -8.56
CA VAL A 25 -2.28 -2.85 -8.28
C VAL A 25 -1.53 -1.54 -8.51
N LEU A 26 -0.32 -1.41 -7.96
CA LEU A 26 0.51 -0.21 -8.11
C LEU A 26 0.87 0.06 -9.58
N ARG A 27 1.30 -0.96 -10.33
CA ARG A 27 1.60 -0.82 -11.77
C ARG A 27 0.37 -0.41 -12.57
N SER A 28 -0.77 -1.06 -12.32
CA SER A 28 -2.03 -0.75 -13.00
C SER A 28 -2.50 0.67 -12.68
N ALA A 29 -2.46 1.06 -11.40
CA ALA A 29 -2.85 2.40 -10.95
C ALA A 29 -1.98 3.49 -11.59
N LEU A 30 -0.66 3.25 -11.64
CA LEU A 30 0.30 4.15 -12.26
C LEU A 30 0.02 4.36 -13.75
N LEU A 31 -0.21 3.26 -14.49
CA LEU A 31 -0.55 3.32 -15.93
C LEU A 31 -1.86 4.04 -16.21
N GLN A 32 -2.83 3.94 -15.30
CA GLN A 32 -4.13 4.60 -15.42
C GLN A 32 -4.13 6.04 -14.88
N GLY A 33 -3.01 6.52 -14.31
CA GLY A 33 -2.94 7.84 -13.68
C GLY A 33 -3.85 7.98 -12.45
N CYS A 34 -4.12 6.87 -11.76
CA CYS A 34 -5.04 6.79 -10.60
C CYS A 34 -4.26 6.59 -9.30
N ILE A 35 -3.10 7.26 -9.19
CA ILE A 35 -2.19 7.14 -8.06
C ILE A 35 -1.77 8.53 -7.58
N THR A 36 -1.72 8.69 -6.25
CA THR A 36 -1.13 9.85 -5.57
C THR A 36 0.06 9.35 -4.76
N VAL A 37 1.20 10.03 -4.84
CA VAL A 37 2.45 9.63 -4.18
C VAL A 37 2.94 10.78 -3.31
N GLY A 38 3.32 10.47 -2.07
CA GLY A 38 3.77 11.41 -1.06
C GLY A 38 2.76 11.62 0.07
N VAL A 39 3.27 11.81 1.28
CA VAL A 39 2.48 11.97 2.51
C VAL A 39 1.59 13.20 2.44
N TYR A 40 2.14 14.32 1.97
CA TYR A 40 1.41 15.58 1.88
C TYR A 40 0.28 15.51 0.84
N GLU A 41 0.58 15.02 -0.36
CA GLU A 41 -0.41 14.89 -1.43
C GLU A 41 -1.49 13.86 -1.09
N ALA A 42 -1.11 12.78 -0.39
CA ALA A 42 -2.06 11.81 0.14
C ALA A 42 -3.02 12.45 1.15
N ALA A 43 -2.49 13.14 2.17
CA ALA A 43 -3.31 13.82 3.18
C ALA A 43 -4.26 14.85 2.54
N LYS A 44 -3.78 15.61 1.55
CA LYS A 44 -4.59 16.54 0.78
C LYS A 44 -5.71 15.84 0.00
N SER A 45 -5.40 14.73 -0.67
CA SER A 45 -6.38 13.97 -1.46
C SER A 45 -7.46 13.37 -0.56
N LEU A 46 -7.07 12.79 0.58
CA LEU A 46 -7.99 12.27 1.60
C LEU A 46 -8.92 13.35 2.16
N ASN A 47 -8.41 14.58 2.34
CA ASN A 47 -9.22 15.70 2.82
C ASN A 47 -10.18 16.26 1.76
N VAL A 48 -9.86 16.12 0.48
CA VAL A 48 -10.69 16.65 -0.63
C VAL A 48 -11.77 15.67 -1.05
N ASP A 49 -11.41 14.39 -1.23
CA ASP A 49 -12.30 13.39 -1.83
C ASP A 49 -11.90 11.96 -1.37
N PRO A 50 -12.22 11.61 -0.11
CA PRO A 50 -11.88 10.31 0.46
C PRO A 50 -12.67 9.17 -0.19
N ASP A 51 -13.88 9.44 -0.70
CA ASP A 51 -14.76 8.45 -1.33
C ASP A 51 -14.16 7.84 -2.60
N ASN A 52 -13.28 8.58 -3.27
CA ASN A 52 -12.57 8.11 -4.46
C ASN A 52 -11.30 7.30 -4.15
N VAL A 53 -10.87 7.21 -2.90
CA VAL A 53 -9.67 6.45 -2.48
C VAL A 53 -10.06 5.01 -2.14
N VAL A 54 -9.44 4.04 -2.78
CA VAL A 54 -9.74 2.60 -2.59
C VAL A 54 -8.69 1.83 -1.81
N LEU A 55 -7.46 2.34 -1.79
CA LEU A 55 -6.33 1.73 -1.10
C LEU A 55 -5.31 2.80 -0.70
N CYS A 56 -4.84 2.74 0.54
CA CYS A 56 -3.75 3.54 1.08
C CYS A 56 -2.57 2.61 1.43
N ILE A 57 -1.37 2.97 1.01
CA ILE A 57 -0.15 2.19 1.26
C ILE A 57 0.84 3.10 1.97
N LEU A 58 1.22 2.73 3.20
CA LEU A 58 2.28 3.39 3.94
C LEU A 58 3.59 2.62 3.73
N ALA A 59 4.65 3.30 3.32
CA ALA A 59 5.95 2.67 3.12
C ALA A 59 6.90 3.06 4.26
N THR A 60 7.37 2.04 4.96
CA THR A 60 8.25 2.21 6.13
C THR A 60 9.41 1.24 6.01
N ASP A 61 10.63 1.75 6.00
CA ASP A 61 11.81 0.93 6.26
C ASP A 61 12.26 1.17 7.71
N ASP A 62 12.74 0.12 8.38
CA ASP A 62 13.05 0.13 9.82
C ASP A 62 14.07 1.23 10.22
N ASP A 63 14.86 1.73 9.28
CA ASP A 63 15.85 2.80 9.49
C ASP A 63 15.26 4.23 9.50
N ASP A 64 14.10 4.45 8.85
CA ASP A 64 13.42 5.75 8.76
C ASP A 64 12.52 6.01 9.97
N ASP A 65 11.94 4.95 10.55
CA ASP A 65 10.97 5.04 11.65
C ASP A 65 11.56 5.62 12.95
N VAL A 66 12.88 5.57 13.14
CA VAL A 66 13.55 6.06 14.36
C VAL A 66 13.94 7.54 14.27
N LYS A 67 13.94 8.14 13.07
CA LYS A 67 14.57 9.47 12.86
C LYS A 67 13.61 10.61 12.59
N ASP A 68 12.40 10.35 12.09
CA ASP A 68 11.44 11.41 11.74
C ASP A 68 10.12 11.31 12.51
N VAL A 69 10.04 12.04 13.63
CA VAL A 69 8.82 12.15 14.44
C VAL A 69 7.66 12.76 13.66
N ALA A 70 7.93 13.71 12.76
CA ALA A 70 6.88 14.35 11.98
C ALA A 70 6.25 13.35 11.00
N LEU A 71 7.07 12.52 10.37
CA LEU A 71 6.60 11.43 9.50
C LEU A 71 5.73 10.42 10.28
N GLN A 72 6.14 10.03 11.49
CA GLN A 72 5.34 9.14 12.34
C GLN A 72 3.99 9.74 12.75
N ILE A 73 3.95 11.05 13.03
CA ILE A 73 2.70 11.77 13.28
C ILE A 73 1.81 11.69 12.04
N HIS A 74 2.34 11.94 10.84
CA HIS A 74 1.56 11.87 9.61
C HIS A 74 1.02 10.47 9.34
N PHE A 75 1.82 9.42 9.53
CA PHE A 75 1.35 8.04 9.42
C PHE A 75 0.21 7.74 10.38
N THR A 76 0.34 8.17 11.64
CA THR A 76 -0.70 8.00 12.65
C THR A 76 -2.00 8.69 12.23
N LEU A 77 -1.91 9.93 11.75
CA LEU A 77 -3.08 10.70 11.30
C LEU A 77 -3.75 10.07 10.07
N ILE A 78 -2.97 9.68 9.06
CA ILE A 78 -3.47 9.03 7.84
C ILE A 78 -4.12 7.68 8.17
N GLN A 79 -3.48 6.89 9.04
CA GLN A 79 -4.03 5.62 9.51
C GLN A 79 -5.38 5.82 10.20
N ALA A 80 -5.47 6.75 11.15
CA ALA A 80 -6.72 7.04 11.84
C ALA A 80 -7.82 7.43 10.84
N PHE A 81 -7.51 8.35 9.93
CA PHE A 81 -8.46 8.80 8.91
C PHE A 81 -8.93 7.65 8.00
N CYS A 82 -8.01 6.84 7.47
CA CYS A 82 -8.37 5.72 6.60
C CYS A 82 -9.23 4.68 7.34
N CYS A 83 -8.90 4.37 8.60
CA CYS A 83 -9.68 3.44 9.41
C CYS A 83 -11.11 3.96 9.68
N GLU A 84 -11.27 5.25 9.99
CA GLU A 84 -12.57 5.87 10.24
C GLU A 84 -13.46 5.92 8.99
N ASN A 85 -12.86 6.07 7.82
CA ASN A 85 -13.56 6.17 6.53
C ASN A 85 -13.67 4.84 5.76
N ASP A 86 -13.34 3.71 6.40
CA ASP A 86 -13.33 2.36 5.80
C ASP A 86 -12.46 2.24 4.52
N ILE A 87 -11.42 3.05 4.42
CA ILE A 87 -10.42 2.96 3.35
C ILE A 87 -9.46 1.80 3.70
N ASN A 88 -9.26 0.87 2.76
CA ASN A 88 -8.28 -0.19 2.97
C ASN A 88 -6.89 0.43 3.08
N ILE A 89 -6.18 0.10 4.16
CA ILE A 89 -4.83 0.58 4.42
C ILE A 89 -3.91 -0.60 4.73
N LEU A 90 -2.66 -0.52 4.28
CA LEU A 90 -1.62 -1.49 4.59
C LEU A 90 -0.25 -0.82 4.66
N ARG A 91 0.69 -1.47 5.36
CA ARG A 91 2.10 -1.09 5.36
C ARG A 91 2.87 -1.97 4.38
N VAL A 92 3.80 -1.37 3.66
CA VAL A 92 4.80 -2.11 2.88
C VAL A 92 6.19 -1.83 3.42
N ASN A 93 6.98 -2.90 3.51
CA ASN A 93 8.41 -2.81 3.75
C ASN A 93 9.13 -2.90 2.40
N ASN A 94 10.38 -2.44 2.34
CA ASN A 94 11.22 -2.36 1.14
C ASN A 94 10.82 -1.20 0.21
N THR A 95 11.05 0.02 0.69
CA THR A 95 10.81 1.26 -0.11
C THR A 95 11.61 1.26 -1.42
N ARG A 96 12.78 0.59 -1.46
CA ARG A 96 13.60 0.45 -2.68
C ARG A 96 12.84 -0.31 -3.77
N ARG A 97 12.17 -1.40 -3.42
CA ARG A 97 11.33 -2.15 -4.37
C ARG A 97 10.13 -1.33 -4.82
N LEU A 98 9.52 -0.58 -3.91
CA LEU A 98 8.42 0.32 -4.22
C LEU A 98 8.84 1.42 -5.20
N ALA A 99 10.03 2.01 -5.00
CA ALA A 99 10.63 2.97 -5.92
C ALA A 99 10.83 2.38 -7.32
N HIS A 100 11.28 1.12 -7.41
CA HIS A 100 11.43 0.44 -8.70
C HIS A 100 10.08 0.22 -9.41
N ILE A 101 9.02 -0.11 -8.67
CA ILE A 101 7.67 -0.30 -9.20
C ILE A 101 7.10 1.02 -9.73
N LEU A 102 7.28 2.11 -8.99
CA LEU A 102 6.70 3.42 -9.31
C LEU A 102 7.54 4.25 -10.28
N GLY A 103 8.85 4.02 -10.33
CA GLY A 103 9.82 4.85 -11.05
C GLY A 103 10.32 4.29 -12.38
N GLY A 104 9.66 3.29 -12.98
CA GLY A 104 10.11 2.55 -14.17
C GLY A 104 10.94 3.38 -15.17
N ALA A 105 12.24 3.04 -15.26
CA ALA A 105 13.25 3.50 -16.24
C ALA A 105 13.04 4.90 -16.87
N GLY A 106 13.49 5.97 -16.20
CA GLY A 106 13.86 7.19 -16.92
C GLY A 106 13.30 8.53 -16.44
N LYS A 107 13.07 8.74 -15.15
CA LYS A 107 12.99 10.10 -14.58
C LYS A 107 14.08 10.32 -13.54
N HIS A 108 15.30 10.52 -14.06
CA HIS A 108 16.35 11.21 -13.32
C HIS A 108 15.99 12.70 -13.28
N GLY A 109 15.50 13.15 -12.13
CA GLY A 109 15.25 14.56 -11.85
C GLY A 109 15.31 14.81 -10.35
N SER A 110 16.52 14.86 -9.81
CA SER A 110 17.00 15.62 -8.63
C SER A 110 16.18 15.78 -7.33
N GLU A 111 15.01 15.16 -7.16
CA GLU A 111 14.26 15.15 -5.89
C GLU A 111 14.00 13.71 -5.46
N GLN A 112 14.34 13.37 -4.21
CA GLN A 112 13.91 12.13 -3.59
C GLN A 112 12.37 12.12 -3.63
N MET A 113 11.78 11.21 -4.40
CA MET A 113 10.33 11.02 -4.35
C MET A 113 9.96 10.61 -2.92
N ASP A 114 9.05 11.36 -2.30
CA ASP A 114 8.42 10.94 -1.05
C ASP A 114 7.53 9.74 -1.35
N LEU A 115 8.05 8.53 -1.07
CA LEU A 115 7.34 7.26 -1.30
C LEU A 115 6.68 6.74 -0.02
N HIS A 116 6.64 7.53 1.04
CA HIS A 116 6.17 7.09 2.36
C HIS A 116 4.65 6.88 2.41
N CYS A 117 3.89 7.51 1.51
CA CYS A 117 2.46 7.25 1.37
C CYS A 117 2.06 7.22 -0.11
N ILE A 118 1.27 6.21 -0.48
CA ILE A 118 0.67 6.10 -1.80
C ILE A 118 -0.82 5.87 -1.65
N LEU A 119 -1.62 6.66 -2.37
CA LEU A 119 -3.05 6.43 -2.52
C LEU A 119 -3.35 5.91 -3.91
N VAL A 120 -4.30 5.01 -3.95
CA VAL A 120 -4.87 4.48 -5.17
C VAL A 120 -6.33 4.93 -5.23
N THR A 121 -6.72 5.54 -6.35
CA THR A 121 -8.08 6.08 -6.54
C THR A 121 -8.86 5.33 -7.62
N VAL A 122 -10.18 5.46 -7.62
CA VAL A 122 -11.05 4.93 -8.68
C VAL A 122 -10.85 5.74 -9.97
N PRO A 123 -10.58 5.11 -11.13
CA PRO A 123 -10.57 5.80 -12.42
C PRO A 123 -11.94 6.42 -12.72
N ARG A 124 -11.94 7.68 -13.21
CA ARG A 124 -13.15 8.47 -13.50
C ARG A 124 -14.09 7.86 -14.57
N ALA A 125 -13.65 6.85 -15.32
CA ALA A 125 -14.36 6.29 -16.48
C ALA A 125 -15.08 4.94 -16.24
N SER A 126 -15.37 4.58 -14.98
CA SER A 126 -16.15 3.40 -14.52
C SER A 126 -15.44 2.05 -14.45
N ALA A 127 -15.79 1.31 -13.39
CA ALA A 127 -15.48 -0.08 -13.04
C ALA A 127 -14.03 -0.53 -13.27
N TRP A 128 -13.10 -0.01 -12.47
CA TRP A 128 -11.79 -0.63 -12.37
C TRP A 128 -11.90 -2.03 -11.77
N LYS A 129 -11.98 -3.02 -12.68
CA LYS A 129 -12.02 -4.44 -12.34
C LYS A 129 -10.60 -4.97 -12.32
N ASN A 130 -9.81 -4.54 -11.34
CA ASN A 130 -8.51 -5.16 -11.09
C ASN A 130 -8.70 -6.34 -10.11
N PRO A 131 -8.55 -7.60 -10.56
CA PRO A 131 -8.66 -8.75 -9.65
C PRO A 131 -7.60 -8.72 -8.55
N ALA A 132 -6.43 -8.11 -8.79
CA ALA A 132 -5.40 -7.92 -7.79
C ALA A 132 -5.87 -6.95 -6.68
N LEU A 133 -6.58 -5.87 -7.04
CA LEU A 133 -7.17 -4.95 -6.06
C LEU A 133 -8.21 -5.66 -5.18
N GLY A 134 -9.09 -6.46 -5.79
CA GLY A 134 -10.06 -7.26 -5.05
C GLY A 134 -9.41 -8.24 -4.06
N LYS A 135 -8.24 -8.79 -4.42
CA LYS A 135 -7.45 -9.65 -3.55
C LYS A 135 -6.81 -8.89 -2.39
N VAL A 136 -6.23 -7.71 -2.65
CA VAL A 136 -5.66 -6.85 -1.60
C VAL A 136 -6.75 -6.38 -0.63
N ASN A 137 -7.90 -5.93 -1.14
CA ASN A 137 -9.02 -5.49 -0.31
C ASN A 137 -9.58 -6.64 0.55
N ARG A 138 -9.64 -7.86 -0.01
CA ARG A 138 -10.01 -9.05 0.76
C ARG A 138 -9.00 -9.31 1.89
N PHE A 139 -7.71 -9.24 1.59
CA PHE A 139 -6.65 -9.42 2.58
C PHE A 139 -6.75 -8.40 3.71
N CYS A 140 -6.89 -7.10 3.41
CA CYS A 140 -7.09 -6.06 4.41
C CYS A 140 -8.31 -6.34 5.31
N ARG A 141 -9.43 -6.78 4.70
CA ARG A 141 -10.65 -7.13 5.44
C ARG A 141 -10.46 -8.35 6.34
N GLU A 142 -9.79 -9.39 5.86
CA GLU A 142 -9.46 -10.59 6.65
C GLU A 142 -8.57 -10.23 7.84
N CYS A 143 -7.55 -9.40 7.64
CA CYS A 143 -6.67 -8.90 8.71
C CYS A 143 -7.45 -8.09 9.76
N ARG A 144 -8.39 -7.24 9.31
CA ARG A 144 -9.24 -6.45 10.21
C ARG A 144 -10.11 -7.34 11.12
N CYS A 145 -10.60 -8.48 10.62
CA CYS A 145 -11.33 -9.46 11.43
C CYS A 145 -10.46 -10.14 12.51
N THR A 146 -9.13 -10.00 12.42
CA THR A 146 -8.15 -10.51 13.38
C THR A 146 -7.43 -9.40 14.14
N ASP A 147 -8.06 -8.21 14.26
CA ASP A 147 -7.53 -7.01 14.93
C ASP A 147 -6.21 -6.46 14.34
N GLN A 148 -5.84 -6.89 13.13
CA GLN A 148 -4.71 -6.35 12.38
C GLN A 148 -5.22 -5.24 11.45
N TRP A 149 -5.42 -4.05 12.01
CA TRP A 149 -6.01 -2.89 11.31
C TRP A 149 -5.18 -2.37 10.14
N VAL A 150 -3.84 -2.39 10.29
CA VAL A 150 -2.90 -2.02 9.23
C VAL A 150 -1.94 -3.18 9.03
N PRO A 151 -2.28 -4.15 8.16
CA PRO A 151 -1.41 -5.30 7.92
C PRO A 151 -0.13 -4.87 7.20
N CYS A 152 0.98 -5.54 7.52
CA CYS A 152 2.28 -5.30 6.89
C CYS A 152 2.56 -6.35 5.82
N ILE A 153 3.09 -5.91 4.68
CA ILE A 153 3.47 -6.76 3.54
C ILE A 153 4.92 -6.47 3.18
N ASN A 154 5.74 -7.51 3.07
CA ASN A 154 7.09 -7.39 2.53
C ASN A 154 7.04 -7.52 1.00
N LEU A 155 7.54 -6.51 0.28
CA LEU A 155 7.72 -6.58 -1.16
C LEU A 155 8.99 -7.40 -1.48
N PRO A 156 8.91 -8.41 -2.37
CA PRO A 156 10.05 -9.29 -2.64
C PRO A 156 11.16 -8.58 -3.42
N GLU A 157 12.42 -8.89 -3.12
CA GLU A 157 13.63 -8.24 -3.67
C GLU A 157 13.97 -8.58 -5.15
N ARG A 158 13.07 -9.24 -5.88
CA ARG A 158 13.33 -9.88 -7.20
C ARG A 158 14.13 -9.05 -8.20
#